data_AF-A0A9W5Z0X1-F1
#
_entry.id   AF-A0A9W5Z0X1-F1
#
_cell.length_a   1.000
_cell.length_b   1.000
_cell.length_c   1.000
_cell.angle_alpha   90.00
_cell.angle_beta   90.00
_cell.angle_gamma   90.00
#
_symmetry.space_group_name_H-M   'P 1'
#
loop_
_entity.id
_entity.type
_entity.pdbx_description
1 polymer ?
#
loop_
_entity_poly.entity_id
_entity_poly.type
_entity_poly.pdbx_seq_one_letter_code
_entity_poly.pdbx_strand_id
1 'polypeptide(L)'
;MTSQTFYGMNIHWTRYCGMYSNLEAINLPSKDDPSAKKNAVWKRWVARESQLRTLLGLFLVSGVVYQFCGHSISICPFIISLPRPCDSLSFAADTPDKWIEAMMKGNRMGSKMSDLADLLFREADDPNEFEQHRPSFLDIKVLIEIIRSLATEVESAEVLLPTSGHSHGSIIRALARLRQHITGTEELTSMERQVCLLRWHTVSLNMVANSARGARRMCYEHGIPQQIFGGESRKEKDIDPGRWLQSQASRKSLLHALQIQELASQMPLGVSYDEYLPGALFASATTYASFTLPGKPKVMVPSCPNWNVLLLSDSNELGQESSSVESLSENSSIRNTKDFLEGRTGVLTTDCEVRNLAYELGLIRHLLRALSLQWGVAHEMADVVGAWIKKFEENSRAA
;
A
#
# COMPACT_ATOMS: atom_id res chain seq x y z
N MET A 1 -16.54 -15.23 -4.91
CA MET A 1 -17.97 -14.98 -4.57
C MET A 1 -18.14 -14.30 -3.21
N THR A 2 -17.52 -14.81 -2.15
CA THR A 2 -17.63 -14.31 -0.77
C THR A 2 -17.33 -12.81 -0.63
N SER A 3 -16.20 -12.33 -1.18
CA SER A 3 -15.81 -10.91 -1.12
C SER A 3 -16.83 -9.96 -1.75
N GLN A 4 -17.52 -10.39 -2.81
CA GLN A 4 -18.58 -9.59 -3.46
C GLN A 4 -19.87 -9.53 -2.63
N THR A 5 -20.15 -10.56 -1.83
CA THR A 5 -21.29 -10.58 -0.90
C THR A 5 -21.04 -9.74 0.35
N PHE A 6 -19.80 -9.72 0.87
CA PHE A 6 -19.43 -8.98 2.08
C PHE A 6 -19.03 -7.52 1.84
N TYR A 7 -19.03 -7.07 0.58
CA TYR A 7 -18.73 -5.71 0.19
C TYR A 7 -19.64 -4.70 0.91
N GLY A 8 -19.07 -3.78 1.68
CA GLY A 8 -19.83 -2.76 2.42
C GLY A 8 -20.56 -3.26 3.67
N MET A 9 -20.58 -4.57 3.95
CA MET A 9 -21.21 -5.10 5.17
C MET A 9 -20.51 -4.62 6.44
N ASN A 10 -19.17 -4.53 6.44
CA ASN A 10 -18.43 -4.05 7.61
C ASN A 10 -18.86 -2.63 8.01
N ILE A 11 -18.97 -1.72 7.03
CA ILE A 11 -19.39 -0.33 7.27
C ILE A 11 -20.87 -0.24 7.65
N HIS A 12 -21.70 -1.09 7.06
CA HIS A 12 -23.11 -1.17 7.41
C HIS A 12 -23.28 -1.62 8.88
N TRP A 13 -22.60 -2.69 9.28
CA TRP A 13 -22.66 -3.22 10.63
C TRP A 13 -22.06 -2.28 11.66
N THR A 14 -20.94 -1.60 11.37
CA THR A 14 -20.37 -0.61 12.30
C THR A 14 -21.34 0.54 12.55
N ARG A 15 -22.07 1.00 11.51
CA ARG A 15 -23.11 2.01 11.65
C ARG A 15 -24.31 1.47 12.43
N TYR A 16 -24.79 0.29 12.08
CA TYR A 16 -25.93 -0.35 12.73
C TYR A 16 -25.69 -0.57 14.22
N CYS A 17 -24.49 -1.02 14.59
CA CYS A 17 -24.09 -1.22 15.98
C CYS A 17 -23.74 0.07 16.73
N GLY A 18 -23.93 1.25 16.12
CA GLY A 18 -23.66 2.53 16.76
C GLY A 18 -22.18 2.79 17.05
N MET A 19 -21.25 2.12 16.37
CA MET A 19 -19.81 2.21 16.66
C MET A 19 -19.21 3.59 16.36
N TYR A 20 -19.91 4.48 15.67
CA TYR A 20 -19.49 5.86 15.45
C TYR A 20 -19.95 6.81 16.57
N SER A 21 -20.79 6.34 17.50
CA SER A 21 -21.23 7.11 18.67
C SER A 21 -20.21 7.03 19.81
N ASN A 22 -20.20 8.05 20.69
CA ASN A 22 -19.41 8.08 21.93
C ASN A 22 -17.88 8.11 21.75
N LEU A 23 -17.38 8.67 20.65
CA LEU A 23 -15.94 8.86 20.40
C LEU A 23 -15.38 10.18 20.95
N GLU A 24 -16.13 10.87 21.82
CA GLU A 24 -15.74 12.15 22.44
C GLU A 24 -14.46 12.07 23.27
N ALA A 25 -13.77 13.22 23.42
CA ALA A 25 -12.55 13.29 24.20
C ALA A 25 -12.81 12.97 25.69
N ILE A 26 -11.95 12.14 26.27
CA ILE A 26 -12.00 11.81 27.70
C ILE A 26 -11.00 12.69 28.44
N ASN A 27 -11.46 13.37 29.48
CA ASN A 27 -10.60 14.14 30.36
C ASN A 27 -9.73 13.22 31.21
N LEU A 28 -8.41 13.41 31.15
CA LEU A 28 -7.46 12.63 31.93
C LEU A 28 -7.64 12.96 33.42
N PRO A 29 -7.79 11.96 34.30
CA PRO A 29 -7.85 12.20 35.75
C PRO A 29 -6.48 12.64 36.30
N SER A 30 -6.49 13.33 37.43
CA SER A 30 -5.26 13.70 38.15
C SER A 30 -4.59 12.46 38.74
N LYS A 31 -3.26 12.49 38.94
CA LYS A 31 -2.54 11.42 39.64
C LYS A 31 -3.06 11.21 41.07
N ASP A 32 -3.46 12.30 41.71
CA ASP A 32 -3.97 12.34 43.08
C ASP A 32 -5.46 11.97 43.19
N ASP A 33 -6.14 11.75 42.06
CA ASP A 33 -7.54 11.33 42.09
C ASP A 33 -7.71 9.95 42.76
N PRO A 34 -8.85 9.69 43.44
CA PRO A 34 -9.13 8.40 44.04
C PRO A 34 -9.04 7.24 43.03
N SER A 35 -8.49 6.10 43.47
CA SER A 35 -8.34 4.91 42.61
C SER A 35 -9.64 4.47 41.93
N ALA A 36 -10.78 4.61 42.61
CA ALA A 36 -12.10 4.30 42.04
C ALA A 36 -12.43 5.20 40.83
N LYS A 37 -12.13 6.51 40.91
CA LYS A 37 -12.33 7.48 39.82
C LYS A 37 -11.40 7.17 38.66
N LYS A 38 -10.10 6.96 38.94
CA LYS A 38 -9.10 6.59 37.92
C LYS A 38 -9.51 5.32 37.15
N ASN A 39 -9.92 4.28 37.88
CA ASN A 39 -10.40 3.03 37.28
C ASN A 39 -11.66 3.21 36.41
N ALA A 40 -12.64 3.98 36.89
CA ALA A 40 -13.87 4.21 36.13
C ALA A 40 -13.60 4.93 34.81
N VAL A 41 -12.75 5.97 34.84
CA VAL A 41 -12.37 6.73 33.63
C VAL A 41 -11.50 5.88 32.69
N TRP A 42 -10.51 5.15 33.22
CA TRP A 42 -9.65 4.29 32.43
C TRP A 42 -10.45 3.21 31.69
N LYS A 43 -11.38 2.51 32.35
CA LYS A 43 -12.24 1.50 31.70
C LYS A 43 -13.06 2.08 30.55
N ARG A 44 -13.63 3.27 30.74
CA ARG A 44 -14.37 3.98 29.68
C ARG A 44 -13.45 4.34 28.51
N TRP A 45 -12.23 4.79 28.81
CA TRP A 45 -11.23 5.09 27.80
C TRP A 45 -10.78 3.85 27.02
N VAL A 46 -10.49 2.74 27.69
CA VAL A 46 -10.13 1.47 27.03
C VAL A 46 -11.22 1.02 26.07
N ALA A 47 -12.49 1.08 26.49
CA ALA A 47 -13.62 0.72 25.64
C ALA A 47 -13.70 1.61 24.39
N ARG A 48 -13.59 2.93 24.56
CA ARG A 48 -13.58 3.91 23.45
C ARG A 48 -12.40 3.68 22.50
N GLU A 49 -11.19 3.57 23.04
CA GLU A 49 -9.97 3.38 22.25
C GLU A 49 -10.00 2.06 21.48
N SER A 50 -10.52 0.99 22.09
CA SER A 50 -10.72 -0.31 21.43
C SER A 50 -11.74 -0.20 20.29
N GLN A 51 -12.83 0.52 20.51
CA GLN A 51 -13.85 0.79 19.49
C GLN A 51 -13.27 1.58 18.31
N LEU A 52 -12.48 2.63 18.58
CA LEU A 52 -11.79 3.41 17.55
C LEU A 52 -10.81 2.56 16.74
N ARG A 53 -9.93 1.81 17.40
CA ARG A 53 -8.97 0.91 16.72
C ARG A 53 -9.67 -0.17 15.92
N THR A 54 -10.82 -0.66 16.39
CA THR A 54 -11.65 -1.62 15.64
C THR A 54 -12.21 -0.98 14.37
N LEU A 55 -12.72 0.26 14.43
CA LEU A 55 -13.18 0.98 13.24
C LEU A 55 -12.06 1.17 12.21
N LEU A 56 -10.86 1.57 12.66
CA LEU A 56 -9.70 1.74 11.80
C LEU A 56 -9.23 0.39 11.22
N GLY A 57 -9.19 -0.67 12.02
CA GLY A 57 -8.88 -2.02 11.55
C GLY A 57 -9.87 -2.51 10.49
N LEU A 58 -11.17 -2.28 10.71
CA LEU A 58 -12.21 -2.62 9.73
C LEU A 58 -12.07 -1.81 8.44
N PHE A 59 -11.61 -0.56 8.51
CA PHE A 59 -11.28 0.23 7.32
C PHE A 59 -10.13 -0.40 6.53
N LEU A 60 -9.04 -0.77 7.20
CA LEU A 60 -7.88 -1.42 6.58
C LEU A 60 -8.25 -2.75 5.90
N VAL A 61 -9.01 -3.61 6.59
CA VAL A 61 -9.49 -4.89 6.05
C VAL A 61 -10.46 -4.67 4.89
N SER A 62 -11.34 -3.66 4.98
CA SER A 62 -12.24 -3.33 3.86
C SER A 62 -11.44 -2.92 2.63
N GLY A 63 -10.34 -2.19 2.80
CA GLY A 63 -9.37 -1.88 1.74
C GLY A 63 -8.85 -3.11 1.00
N VAL A 64 -8.52 -4.18 1.74
CA VAL A 64 -8.10 -5.47 1.15
C VAL A 64 -9.24 -6.09 0.34
N VAL A 65 -10.46 -6.14 0.88
CA VAL A 65 -11.62 -6.69 0.17
C VAL A 65 -11.93 -5.88 -1.10
N TYR A 66 -11.83 -4.55 -1.04
CA TYR A 66 -12.06 -3.66 -2.18
C TYR A 66 -11.10 -3.92 -3.34
N GLN A 67 -9.84 -4.25 -3.04
CA GLN A 67 -8.86 -4.62 -4.06
C GLN A 67 -9.33 -5.81 -4.94
N PHE A 68 -10.09 -6.74 -4.37
CA PHE A 68 -10.59 -7.92 -5.10
C PHE A 68 -11.96 -7.71 -5.77
N CYS A 69 -12.79 -6.83 -5.21
CA CYS A 69 -14.16 -6.60 -5.71
C CYS A 69 -14.24 -5.55 -6.84
N GLY A 70 -13.18 -4.77 -7.05
CA GLY A 70 -13.10 -3.81 -8.16
C GLY A 70 -14.08 -2.64 -8.08
N HIS A 71 -14.69 -2.42 -6.92
CA HIS A 71 -15.53 -1.27 -6.61
C HIS A 71 -14.97 -0.62 -5.34
N SER A 72 -15.05 0.70 -5.21
CA SER A 72 -14.69 1.42 -3.99
C SER A 72 -15.91 2.23 -3.54
N ILE A 73 -16.36 2.05 -2.30
CA ILE A 73 -17.19 3.07 -1.63
C ILE A 73 -16.19 3.99 -0.96
N SER A 74 -16.16 5.27 -1.36
CA SER A 74 -15.35 6.28 -0.70
C SER A 74 -15.90 6.53 0.71
N ILE A 75 -15.36 5.79 1.69
CA ILE A 75 -15.61 6.03 3.13
C ILE A 75 -14.56 6.94 3.74
N CYS A 76 -13.61 7.45 2.95
CA CYS A 76 -12.58 8.38 3.37
C CYS A 76 -13.13 9.56 4.18
N PRO A 77 -14.24 10.23 3.79
CA PRO A 77 -14.78 11.35 4.57
C PRO A 77 -15.14 11.00 6.01
N PHE A 78 -15.59 9.76 6.26
CA PHE A 78 -15.90 9.29 7.61
C PHE A 78 -14.63 8.96 8.38
N ILE A 79 -13.65 8.33 7.74
CA ILE A 79 -12.40 7.93 8.41
C ILE A 79 -11.56 9.14 8.82
N ILE A 80 -11.42 10.15 7.95
CA ILE A 80 -10.67 11.37 8.28
C ILE A 80 -11.31 12.15 9.44
N SER A 81 -12.62 12.00 9.66
CA SER A 81 -13.32 12.64 10.76
C SER A 81 -13.07 11.98 12.13
N LEU A 82 -12.54 10.75 12.14
CA LEU A 82 -12.29 10.01 13.37
C LEU A 82 -11.15 10.64 14.18
N PRO A 83 -11.22 10.56 15.52
CA PRO A 83 -10.08 10.88 16.36
C PRO A 83 -8.88 10.01 16.00
N ARG A 84 -7.69 10.54 16.22
CA ARG A 84 -6.45 9.78 16.09
C ARG A 84 -6.33 8.78 17.25
N PRO A 85 -5.94 7.52 17.00
CA PRO A 85 -5.67 6.56 18.07
C PRO A 85 -4.49 7.03 18.93
N CYS A 86 -4.51 6.65 20.21
CA CYS A 86 -3.38 6.94 21.11
C CYS A 86 -2.13 6.14 20.72
N ASP A 87 -0.98 6.47 21.33
CA ASP A 87 0.24 5.70 21.11
C ASP A 87 0.13 4.28 21.72
N SER A 88 1.01 3.39 21.26
CA SER A 88 1.01 1.98 21.69
C SER A 88 1.32 1.79 23.17
N LEU A 89 2.10 2.68 23.80
CA LEU A 89 2.44 2.57 25.23
C LEU A 89 1.21 2.89 26.09
N SER A 90 0.49 3.95 25.74
CA SER A 90 -0.77 4.32 26.40
C SER A 90 -1.82 3.21 26.26
N PHE A 91 -1.92 2.58 25.10
CA PHE A 91 -2.85 1.47 24.87
C PHE A 91 -2.45 0.16 25.57
N ALA A 92 -1.15 -0.12 25.66
CA ALA A 92 -0.63 -1.32 26.33
C ALA A 92 -0.59 -1.22 27.85
N ALA A 93 -0.91 -0.05 28.43
CA ALA A 93 -0.93 0.15 29.87
C ALA A 93 -1.96 -0.76 30.54
N ASP A 94 -1.49 -1.63 31.43
CA ASP A 94 -2.29 -2.64 32.16
C ASP A 94 -2.99 -2.10 33.41
N THR A 95 -2.73 -0.84 33.78
CA THR A 95 -3.23 -0.19 34.99
C THR A 95 -3.54 1.29 34.73
N PRO A 96 -4.52 1.89 35.46
CA PRO A 96 -4.85 3.30 35.30
C PRO A 96 -3.66 4.24 35.53
N ASP A 97 -2.79 3.94 36.50
CA ASP A 97 -1.66 4.80 36.83
C ASP A 97 -0.60 4.80 35.71
N LYS A 98 -0.23 3.63 35.18
CA LYS A 98 0.67 3.53 34.02
C LYS A 98 0.06 4.22 32.79
N TRP A 99 -1.26 4.08 32.61
CA TRP A 99 -1.98 4.75 31.53
C TRP A 99 -1.91 6.27 31.64
N ILE A 100 -2.18 6.84 32.83
CA ILE A 100 -2.09 8.28 33.09
C ILE A 100 -0.66 8.78 32.83
N GLU A 101 0.34 8.05 33.31
CA GLU A 101 1.75 8.41 33.07
C GLU A 101 2.14 8.37 31.60
N ALA A 102 1.66 7.38 30.85
CA ALA A 102 1.88 7.28 29.41
C ALA A 102 1.19 8.43 28.66
N MET A 103 -0.09 8.69 28.97
CA MET A 103 -0.87 9.78 28.38
C MET A 103 -0.30 11.16 28.68
N MET A 104 0.28 11.39 29.87
CA MET A 104 0.95 12.66 30.21
C MET A 104 2.25 12.87 29.43
N LYS A 105 2.94 11.78 29.02
CA LYS A 105 4.12 11.85 28.16
C LYS A 105 3.75 11.99 26.70
N GLY A 106 2.58 11.48 26.30
CA GLY A 106 2.06 11.52 24.94
C GLY A 106 1.39 12.85 24.60
N ASN A 107 1.95 13.63 23.68
CA ASN A 107 1.41 14.93 23.26
C ASN A 107 0.25 14.82 22.23
N ARG A 108 -0.55 13.74 22.24
CA ARG A 108 -1.46 13.38 21.12
C ARG A 108 -2.96 13.56 21.41
N MET A 109 -3.32 14.12 22.56
CA MET A 109 -4.73 14.27 22.94
C MET A 109 -5.49 15.20 21.99
N GLY A 110 -6.52 14.67 21.32
CA GLY A 110 -7.54 15.46 20.62
C GLY A 110 -7.30 15.73 19.13
N SER A 111 -6.21 15.24 18.54
CA SER A 111 -6.02 15.32 17.07
C SER A 111 -6.93 14.33 16.33
N LYS A 112 -7.29 14.68 15.09
CA LYS A 112 -8.06 13.86 14.16
C LYS A 112 -7.16 13.27 13.09
N MET A 113 -7.68 12.25 12.41
CA MET A 113 -7.01 11.70 11.22
C MET A 113 -6.91 12.73 10.08
N SER A 114 -7.88 13.66 9.97
CA SER A 114 -7.86 14.77 9.02
C SER A 114 -6.59 15.61 9.16
N ASP A 115 -6.14 15.88 10.38
CA ASP A 115 -4.99 16.75 10.62
C ASP A 115 -3.73 16.18 9.96
N LEU A 116 -3.52 14.86 10.07
CA LEU A 116 -2.40 14.18 9.40
C LEU A 116 -2.57 14.10 7.87
N ALA A 117 -3.80 13.87 7.40
CA ALA A 117 -4.09 13.83 5.98
C ALA A 117 -3.82 15.19 5.33
N ASP A 118 -4.32 16.27 5.94
CA ASP A 118 -4.16 17.64 5.45
C ASP A 118 -2.68 18.02 5.34
N LEU A 119 -1.84 17.60 6.29
CA LEU A 119 -0.38 17.79 6.23
C LEU A 119 0.27 17.07 5.04
N LEU A 120 -0.19 15.86 4.70
CA LEU A 120 0.35 15.14 3.55
C LEU A 120 -0.01 15.81 2.22
N PHE A 121 -1.20 16.41 2.12
CA PHE A 121 -1.72 16.98 0.86
C PHE A 121 -1.43 18.48 0.69
N ARG A 122 -1.17 19.23 1.77
CA ARG A 122 -0.81 20.66 1.73
C ARG A 122 0.50 20.90 0.98
N GLU A 123 0.68 22.02 0.28
CA GLU A 123 2.04 22.49 -0.06
C GLU A 123 2.69 23.03 1.21
N ALA A 124 3.65 22.28 1.76
CA ALA A 124 4.23 22.59 3.06
C ALA A 124 5.41 23.55 2.90
N ASP A 125 5.39 24.65 3.65
CA ASP A 125 6.51 25.58 3.76
C ASP A 125 7.66 24.98 4.61
N ASP A 126 7.33 24.11 5.57
CA ASP A 126 8.28 23.36 6.40
C ASP A 126 8.24 21.85 6.05
N PRO A 127 9.32 21.27 5.51
CA PRO A 127 9.38 19.84 5.20
C PRO A 127 9.24 18.92 6.43
N ASN A 128 9.53 19.42 7.64
CA ASN A 128 9.55 18.61 8.86
C ASN A 128 8.23 18.66 9.65
N GLU A 129 7.25 19.43 9.20
CA GLU A 129 6.00 19.63 9.95
C GLU A 129 5.22 18.33 10.14
N PHE A 130 5.20 17.45 9.13
CA PHE A 130 4.59 16.12 9.24
C PHE A 130 5.30 15.24 10.29
N GLU A 131 6.62 15.36 10.42
CA GLU A 131 7.42 14.56 11.36
C GLU A 131 7.17 14.97 12.81
N GLN A 132 6.93 16.26 13.06
CA GLN A 132 6.62 16.79 14.40
C GLN A 132 5.36 16.13 14.99
N HIS A 133 4.44 15.67 14.14
CA HIS A 133 3.20 15.00 14.57
C HIS A 133 3.41 13.51 14.93
N ARG A 134 4.61 12.96 14.67
CA ARG A 134 5.04 11.59 15.00
C ARG A 134 3.96 10.54 14.71
N PRO A 135 3.52 10.33 13.45
CA PRO A 135 2.50 9.32 13.16
C PRO A 135 2.96 7.92 13.61
N SER A 136 2.07 7.19 14.27
CA SER A 136 2.29 5.81 14.70
C SER A 136 2.17 4.83 13.52
N PHE A 137 2.55 3.57 13.74
CA PHE A 137 2.35 2.50 12.76
C PHE A 137 0.90 2.41 12.25
N LEU A 138 -0.09 2.48 13.17
CA LEU A 138 -1.51 2.46 12.79
C LEU A 138 -1.91 3.71 12.00
N ASP A 139 -1.42 4.89 12.38
CA ASP A 139 -1.68 6.14 11.64
C ASP A 139 -1.20 5.99 10.19
N ILE A 140 0.03 5.49 10.00
CA ILE A 140 0.63 5.30 8.67
C ILE A 140 -0.17 4.29 7.84
N LYS A 141 -0.59 3.14 8.41
CA LYS A 141 -1.44 2.17 7.70
C LYS A 141 -2.73 2.82 7.20
N VAL A 142 -3.39 3.62 8.05
CA VAL A 142 -4.63 4.33 7.71
C VAL A 142 -4.37 5.39 6.63
N LEU A 143 -3.29 6.16 6.72
CA LEU A 143 -2.93 7.18 5.72
C LEU A 143 -2.63 6.56 4.35
N ILE A 144 -1.91 5.43 4.28
CA ILE A 144 -1.69 4.73 3.01
C ILE A 144 -3.03 4.27 2.41
N GLU A 145 -3.95 3.79 3.24
CA GLU A 145 -5.27 3.34 2.78
C GLU A 145 -6.18 4.50 2.32
N ILE A 146 -6.09 5.67 2.97
CA ILE A 146 -6.73 6.91 2.51
C ILE A 146 -6.20 7.29 1.13
N ILE A 147 -4.88 7.36 0.96
CA ILE A 147 -4.25 7.69 -0.33
C ILE A 147 -4.68 6.71 -1.41
N ARG A 148 -4.63 5.40 -1.16
CA ARG A 148 -5.07 4.37 -2.11
C ARG A 148 -6.54 4.57 -2.53
N SER A 149 -7.40 4.86 -1.56
CA SER A 149 -8.83 5.06 -1.81
C SER A 149 -9.06 6.31 -2.68
N LEU A 150 -8.35 7.40 -2.41
CA LEU A 150 -8.38 8.63 -3.22
C LEU A 150 -7.86 8.38 -4.64
N ALA A 151 -6.76 7.63 -4.79
CA ALA A 151 -6.23 7.26 -6.11
C ALA A 151 -7.26 6.48 -6.94
N THR A 152 -7.96 5.54 -6.31
CA THR A 152 -9.02 4.75 -6.95
C THR A 152 -10.21 5.64 -7.38
N GLU A 153 -10.55 6.65 -6.56
CA GLU A 153 -11.61 7.63 -6.87
C GLU A 153 -11.24 8.49 -8.08
N VAL A 154 -10.01 9.01 -8.13
CA VAL A 154 -9.51 9.82 -9.25
C VAL A 154 -9.46 9.02 -10.56
N GLU A 155 -9.03 7.75 -10.52
CA GLU A 155 -9.04 6.87 -11.70
C GLU A 155 -10.47 6.52 -12.18
N SER A 156 -11.43 6.42 -11.27
CA SER A 156 -12.83 6.10 -11.60
C SER A 156 -13.62 7.33 -12.08
N ALA A 157 -13.12 8.53 -11.80
CA ALA A 157 -13.76 9.82 -12.06
C ALA A 157 -13.74 10.24 -13.54
N GLU A 158 -13.26 9.41 -14.47
CA GLU A 158 -13.43 9.63 -15.92
C GLU A 158 -14.92 9.75 -16.34
N VAL A 159 -15.87 9.42 -15.46
CA VAL A 159 -17.33 9.52 -15.71
C VAL A 159 -18.05 10.54 -14.81
N LEU A 160 -17.48 10.97 -13.68
CA LEU A 160 -18.06 11.96 -12.74
C LEU A 160 -16.94 12.70 -11.98
N LEU A 161 -17.07 14.01 -11.76
CA LEU A 161 -16.10 14.84 -11.02
C LEU A 161 -15.65 14.18 -9.70
N PRO A 162 -14.34 14.13 -9.37
CA PRO A 162 -13.86 13.58 -8.11
C PRO A 162 -14.49 14.31 -6.93
N THR A 163 -15.13 13.59 -6.02
CA THR A 163 -15.75 14.17 -4.82
C THR A 163 -14.72 14.71 -3.81
N SER A 164 -13.49 14.23 -3.91
CA SER A 164 -12.39 14.54 -2.98
C SER A 164 -11.61 15.81 -3.31
N GLY A 165 -11.73 16.39 -4.51
CA GLY A 165 -11.00 17.61 -4.90
C GLY A 165 -9.47 17.45 -5.05
N HIS A 166 -8.93 16.24 -4.90
CA HIS A 166 -7.50 15.95 -5.05
C HIS A 166 -7.13 15.59 -6.49
N SER A 167 -6.01 16.12 -6.98
CA SER A 167 -5.45 15.78 -8.29
C SER A 167 -4.51 14.57 -8.19
N HIS A 168 -4.29 13.88 -9.30
CA HIS A 168 -3.30 12.79 -9.39
C HIS A 168 -1.90 13.24 -8.90
N GLY A 169 -1.47 14.46 -9.25
CA GLY A 169 -0.20 15.03 -8.77
C GLY A 169 -0.16 15.19 -7.25
N SER A 170 -1.23 15.70 -6.63
CA SER A 170 -1.30 15.83 -5.17
C SER A 170 -1.19 14.49 -4.44
N ILE A 171 -1.74 13.42 -5.03
CA ILE A 171 -1.65 12.05 -4.50
C ILE A 171 -0.22 11.52 -4.59
N ILE A 172 0.47 11.73 -5.72
CA ILE A 172 1.88 11.34 -5.88
C ILE A 172 2.75 12.06 -4.84
N ARG A 173 2.54 13.36 -4.61
CA ARG A 173 3.29 14.13 -3.61
C ARG A 173 3.05 13.61 -2.19
N ALA A 174 1.80 13.33 -1.84
CA ALA A 174 1.45 12.74 -0.56
C ALA A 174 2.14 11.38 -0.35
N LEU A 175 2.17 10.52 -1.37
CA LEU A 175 2.91 9.25 -1.33
C LEU A 175 4.41 9.45 -1.15
N ALA A 176 5.02 10.41 -1.85
CA ALA A 176 6.46 10.68 -1.75
C ALA A 176 6.84 11.12 -0.33
N ARG A 177 6.07 12.06 0.26
CA ARG A 177 6.28 12.51 1.64
C ARG A 177 6.07 11.40 2.67
N LEU A 178 5.01 10.61 2.49
CA LEU A 178 4.75 9.49 3.40
C LEU A 178 5.88 8.45 3.34
N ARG A 179 6.44 8.19 2.15
CA ARG A 179 7.62 7.32 2.01
C ARG A 179 8.83 7.89 2.74
N GLN A 180 9.13 9.17 2.54
CA GLN A 180 10.24 9.84 3.22
C GLN A 180 10.12 9.64 4.73
N HIS A 181 8.94 9.88 5.29
CA HIS A 181 8.66 9.64 6.70
C HIS A 181 8.88 8.18 7.11
N ILE A 182 8.29 7.21 6.38
CA ILE A 182 8.45 5.77 6.70
C ILE A 182 9.93 5.37 6.72
N THR A 183 10.75 5.93 5.82
CA THR A 183 12.18 5.62 5.75
C THR A 183 13.02 6.38 6.78
N GLY A 184 12.61 7.57 7.21
CA GLY A 184 13.37 8.43 8.11
C GLY A 184 13.03 8.28 9.59
N THR A 185 11.80 7.86 9.92
CA THR A 185 11.30 7.87 11.29
C THR A 185 11.92 6.79 12.19
N GLU A 186 12.27 7.15 13.41
CA GLU A 186 12.71 6.21 14.45
C GLU A 186 11.53 5.57 15.22
N GLU A 187 10.29 6.04 14.98
CA GLU A 187 9.08 5.52 15.65
C GLU A 187 8.72 4.10 15.25
N LEU A 188 9.16 3.65 14.07
CA LEU A 188 8.82 2.34 13.53
C LEU A 188 9.94 1.34 13.81
N THR A 189 9.55 0.16 14.30
CA THR A 189 10.42 -1.01 14.28
C THR A 189 10.78 -1.40 12.85
N SER A 190 11.86 -2.18 12.68
CA SER A 190 12.27 -2.68 11.36
C SER A 190 11.14 -3.44 10.64
N MET A 191 10.37 -4.26 11.37
CA MET A 191 9.24 -5.01 10.83
C MET A 191 8.07 -4.10 10.41
N GLU A 192 7.68 -3.15 11.27
CA GLU A 192 6.61 -2.19 10.94
C GLU A 192 6.97 -1.35 9.70
N ARG A 193 8.24 -0.93 9.61
CA ARG A 193 8.76 -0.23 8.44
C ARG A 193 8.65 -1.08 7.17
N GLN A 194 9.05 -2.35 7.21
CA GLN A 194 8.93 -3.26 6.07
C GLN A 194 7.47 -3.43 5.63
N VAL A 195 6.54 -3.57 6.58
CA VAL A 195 5.10 -3.68 6.28
C VAL A 195 4.55 -2.40 5.65
N CYS A 196 4.89 -1.23 6.19
CA CYS A 196 4.50 0.07 5.62
C CYS A 196 5.06 0.24 4.19
N LEU A 197 6.34 -0.09 3.97
CA LEU A 197 6.96 0.00 2.65
C LEU A 197 6.33 -1.00 1.66
N LEU A 198 6.04 -2.23 2.08
CA LEU A 198 5.38 -3.23 1.25
C LEU A 198 4.03 -2.71 0.76
N ARG A 199 3.22 -2.15 1.68
CA ARG A 199 1.93 -1.56 1.33
C ARG A 199 2.09 -0.34 0.44
N TRP A 200 3.05 0.54 0.75
CA TRP A 200 3.37 1.71 -0.06
C TRP A 200 3.71 1.33 -1.51
N HIS A 201 4.65 0.38 -1.73
CA HIS A 201 5.01 -0.08 -3.08
C HIS A 201 3.83 -0.73 -3.79
N THR A 202 2.97 -1.45 -3.08
CA THR A 202 1.77 -2.07 -3.65
C THR A 202 0.75 -1.03 -4.13
N VAL A 203 0.57 0.06 -3.38
CA VAL A 203 -0.30 1.18 -3.79
C VAL A 203 0.30 1.89 -5.01
N SER A 204 1.59 2.24 -4.98
CA SER A 204 2.27 2.87 -6.11
C SER A 204 2.26 2.02 -7.37
N LEU A 205 2.44 0.69 -7.25
CA LEU A 205 2.34 -0.24 -8.37
C LEU A 205 0.95 -0.17 -9.00
N ASN A 206 -0.11 -0.20 -8.18
CA ASN A 206 -1.49 -0.18 -8.68
C ASN A 206 -1.89 1.15 -9.32
N MET A 207 -1.34 2.27 -8.85
CA MET A 207 -1.50 3.58 -9.49
C MET A 207 -0.83 3.67 -10.86
N VAL A 208 0.34 3.03 -11.00
CA VAL A 208 1.04 2.96 -12.29
C VAL A 208 0.31 2.02 -13.25
N ALA A 209 -0.12 0.86 -12.74
CA ALA A 209 -0.84 -0.14 -13.50
C ALA A 209 -1.70 -1.00 -12.58
N ASN A 210 -3.01 -0.99 -12.85
CA ASN A 210 -3.98 -1.79 -12.10
C ASN A 210 -3.68 -3.29 -12.25
N SER A 211 -3.04 -3.88 -11.23
CA SER A 211 -2.60 -5.28 -11.25
C SER A 211 -3.78 -6.25 -11.37
N ALA A 212 -4.94 -5.93 -10.78
CA ALA A 212 -6.14 -6.74 -10.91
C ALA A 212 -6.65 -6.79 -12.37
N ARG A 213 -6.67 -5.65 -13.06
CA ARG A 213 -7.01 -5.57 -14.49
C ARG A 213 -5.97 -6.31 -15.34
N GLY A 214 -4.68 -6.15 -15.02
CA GLY A 214 -3.59 -6.87 -15.69
C GLY A 214 -3.73 -8.38 -15.59
N ALA A 215 -3.97 -8.89 -14.37
CA ALA A 215 -4.17 -10.31 -14.12
C ALA A 215 -5.37 -10.88 -14.88
N ARG A 216 -6.52 -10.18 -14.88
CA ARG A 216 -7.70 -10.58 -15.65
C ARG A 216 -7.42 -10.68 -17.14
N ARG A 217 -6.82 -9.64 -17.72
CA ARG A 217 -6.48 -9.58 -19.16
C ARG A 217 -5.57 -10.72 -19.56
N MET A 218 -4.49 -10.92 -18.81
CA MET A 218 -3.52 -11.98 -19.05
C MET A 218 -4.13 -13.37 -18.92
N CYS A 219 -4.95 -13.60 -17.89
CA CYS A 219 -5.66 -14.86 -17.72
C CYS A 219 -6.62 -15.11 -18.90
N TYR A 220 -7.35 -14.07 -19.33
CA TYR A 220 -8.24 -14.15 -20.48
C TYR A 220 -7.50 -14.47 -21.79
N GLU A 221 -6.38 -13.78 -22.07
CA GLU A 221 -5.55 -13.98 -23.27
C GLU A 221 -5.01 -15.42 -23.36
N HIS A 222 -4.63 -16.01 -22.24
CA HIS A 222 -4.03 -17.36 -22.20
C HIS A 222 -5.02 -18.47 -21.85
N GLY A 223 -6.32 -18.18 -21.73
CA GLY A 223 -7.35 -19.17 -21.37
C GLY A 223 -7.18 -19.77 -19.97
N ILE A 224 -6.63 -19.00 -19.03
CA ILE A 224 -6.41 -19.42 -17.64
C ILE A 224 -7.63 -19.01 -16.81
N PRO A 225 -8.31 -19.96 -16.14
CA PRO A 225 -9.41 -19.63 -15.25
C PRO A 225 -8.89 -18.95 -13.96
N GLN A 226 -9.60 -17.92 -13.51
CA GLN A 226 -9.36 -17.27 -12.21
C GLN A 226 -10.67 -16.71 -11.66
N GLN A 227 -10.85 -16.79 -10.34
CA GLN A 227 -12.00 -16.28 -9.58
C GLN A 227 -11.62 -15.17 -8.59
N ILE A 228 -10.32 -14.86 -8.47
CA ILE A 228 -9.73 -13.82 -7.61
C ILE A 228 -10.35 -12.44 -7.90
N PHE A 229 -10.43 -12.07 -9.18
CA PHE A 229 -10.91 -10.77 -9.64
C PHE A 229 -12.15 -10.93 -10.53
N GLY A 230 -13.33 -10.70 -9.96
CA GLY A 230 -14.55 -10.44 -10.73
C GLY A 230 -15.44 -11.63 -11.09
N GLY A 231 -15.19 -12.86 -10.61
CA GLY A 231 -16.02 -14.03 -10.92
C GLY A 231 -15.97 -14.45 -12.41
N GLU A 232 -16.62 -15.55 -12.78
CA GLU A 232 -16.44 -16.18 -14.10
C GLU A 232 -16.73 -15.24 -15.30
N SER A 233 -15.75 -15.17 -16.21
CA SER A 233 -15.86 -14.72 -17.61
C SER A 233 -16.26 -13.26 -17.90
N ARG A 234 -15.48 -12.29 -17.41
CA ARG A 234 -15.42 -10.97 -18.07
C ARG A 234 -14.62 -11.09 -19.37
N LYS A 235 -15.23 -10.70 -20.50
CA LYS A 235 -14.51 -10.56 -21.78
C LYS A 235 -13.58 -9.35 -21.70
N GLU A 236 -12.28 -9.61 -21.75
CA GLU A 236 -11.26 -8.57 -21.79
C GLU A 236 -10.91 -8.25 -23.27
N LYS A 237 -10.61 -6.98 -23.55
CA LYS A 237 -10.26 -6.48 -24.89
C LYS A 237 -8.99 -5.63 -24.83
N ASP A 238 -8.41 -5.35 -25.99
CA ASP A 238 -7.27 -4.45 -26.20
C ASP A 238 -6.04 -4.88 -25.40
N ILE A 239 -5.64 -6.14 -25.59
CA ILE A 239 -4.46 -6.72 -24.96
C ILE A 239 -3.32 -6.69 -25.98
N ASP A 240 -2.34 -5.82 -25.74
CA ASP A 240 -1.12 -5.72 -26.54
C ASP A 240 0.09 -5.87 -25.60
N PRO A 241 0.61 -7.09 -25.45
CA PRO A 241 1.77 -7.34 -24.60
C PRO A 241 3.03 -6.60 -25.08
N GLY A 242 3.19 -6.40 -26.39
CA GLY A 242 4.34 -5.71 -26.97
C GLY A 242 4.37 -4.23 -26.56
N ARG A 243 3.24 -3.54 -26.73
CA ARG A 243 3.08 -2.15 -26.29
C ARG A 243 3.27 -2.00 -24.79
N TRP A 244 2.74 -2.94 -23.99
CA TRP A 244 2.93 -2.95 -22.55
C TRP A 244 4.43 -3.02 -22.17
N LEU A 245 5.17 -3.97 -22.75
CA LEU A 245 6.61 -4.16 -22.44
C LEU A 245 7.49 -2.96 -22.81
N GLN A 246 7.07 -2.18 -23.80
CA GLN A 246 7.77 -0.96 -24.21
C GLN A 246 7.34 0.29 -23.41
N SER A 247 6.25 0.21 -22.64
CA SER A 247 5.76 1.34 -21.85
C SER A 247 6.65 1.67 -20.65
N GLN A 248 6.64 2.93 -20.24
CA GLN A 248 7.27 3.36 -18.99
C GLN A 248 6.55 2.76 -17.77
N ALA A 249 5.22 2.60 -17.85
CA ALA A 249 4.40 2.02 -16.79
C ALA A 249 4.82 0.58 -16.44
N SER A 250 5.14 -0.26 -17.43
CA SER A 250 5.61 -1.63 -17.17
C SER A 250 6.95 -1.65 -16.45
N ARG A 251 7.86 -0.74 -16.81
CA ARG A 251 9.18 -0.59 -16.18
C ARG A 251 9.06 -0.08 -14.75
N LYS A 252 8.25 0.94 -14.49
CA LYS A 252 7.92 1.38 -13.12
C LYS A 252 7.32 0.26 -12.29
N SER A 253 6.34 -0.45 -12.83
CA SER A 253 5.68 -1.58 -12.17
C SER A 253 6.68 -2.68 -11.81
N LEU A 254 7.63 -2.97 -12.71
CA LEU A 254 8.66 -3.97 -12.48
C LEU A 254 9.54 -3.62 -11.28
N LEU A 255 9.97 -2.36 -11.15
CA LEU A 255 10.80 -1.94 -10.00
C LEU A 255 10.01 -2.05 -8.68
N HIS A 256 8.74 -1.64 -8.65
CA HIS A 256 7.90 -1.85 -7.47
C HIS A 256 7.71 -3.34 -7.14
N ALA A 257 7.48 -4.19 -8.15
CA ALA A 257 7.31 -5.64 -7.97
C ALA A 257 8.56 -6.31 -7.37
N LEU A 258 9.75 -5.94 -7.87
CA LEU A 258 11.02 -6.43 -7.33
C LEU A 258 11.20 -6.03 -5.86
N GLN A 259 10.89 -4.79 -5.52
CA GLN A 259 11.01 -4.33 -4.13
C GLN A 259 9.98 -4.98 -3.21
N ILE A 260 8.75 -5.22 -3.68
CA ILE A 260 7.73 -5.95 -2.91
C ILE A 260 8.21 -7.36 -2.59
N GLN A 261 8.75 -8.08 -3.58
CA GLN A 261 9.26 -9.43 -3.37
C GLN A 261 10.45 -9.45 -2.39
N GLU A 262 11.37 -8.49 -2.52
CA GLU A 262 12.51 -8.37 -1.60
C GLU A 262 12.03 -8.14 -0.15
N LEU A 263 11.12 -7.18 0.06
CA LEU A 263 10.54 -6.91 1.37
C LEU A 263 9.81 -8.15 1.92
N ALA A 264 9.01 -8.83 1.09
CA ALA A 264 8.29 -10.03 1.49
C ALA A 264 9.23 -11.18 1.89
N SER A 265 10.38 -11.31 1.22
CA SER A 265 11.36 -12.38 1.49
C SER A 265 12.12 -12.18 2.80
N GLN A 266 12.18 -10.94 3.30
CA GLN A 266 12.83 -10.58 4.57
C GLN A 266 11.88 -10.73 5.78
N MET A 267 10.58 -10.89 5.55
CA MET A 267 9.61 -11.03 6.64
C MET A 267 9.69 -12.43 7.27
N PRO A 268 9.82 -12.54 8.61
CA PRO A 268 10.00 -13.83 9.28
C PRO A 268 8.79 -14.74 9.09
N LEU A 269 9.04 -15.98 8.67
CA LEU A 269 8.00 -17.00 8.54
C LEU A 269 7.50 -17.41 9.94
N GLY A 270 6.21 -17.24 10.22
CA GLY A 270 5.59 -17.63 11.50
C GLY A 270 5.04 -16.50 12.36
N VAL A 271 5.28 -15.23 12.00
CA VAL A 271 4.49 -14.10 12.52
C VAL A 271 3.17 -14.04 11.74
N SER A 272 2.08 -13.59 12.37
CA SER A 272 0.83 -13.31 11.66
C SER A 272 1.12 -12.32 10.53
N TYR A 273 1.12 -12.77 9.28
CA TYR A 273 1.44 -11.91 8.16
C TYR A 273 0.40 -10.80 8.05
N ASP A 274 0.87 -9.61 7.69
CA ASP A 274 0.00 -8.48 7.41
C ASP A 274 -0.99 -8.82 6.28
N GLU A 275 -2.22 -8.35 6.42
CA GLU A 275 -3.34 -8.60 5.52
C GLU A 275 -3.09 -8.20 4.06
N TYR A 276 -2.08 -7.35 3.80
CA TYR A 276 -1.72 -6.90 2.46
C TYR A 276 -0.78 -7.86 1.72
N LEU A 277 -0.10 -8.78 2.40
CA LEU A 277 1.00 -9.54 1.82
C LEU A 277 0.59 -10.45 0.64
N PRO A 278 -0.50 -11.25 0.72
CA PRO A 278 -0.91 -12.09 -0.42
C PRO A 278 -1.19 -11.26 -1.68
N GLY A 279 -1.91 -10.15 -1.53
CA GLY A 279 -2.24 -9.25 -2.64
C GLY A 279 -1.01 -8.58 -3.25
N ALA A 280 -0.05 -8.17 -2.42
CA ALA A 280 1.22 -7.56 -2.86
C ALA A 280 2.07 -8.55 -3.68
N LEU A 281 2.20 -9.78 -3.19
CA LEU A 281 2.90 -10.85 -3.90
C LEU A 281 2.21 -11.20 -5.22
N PHE A 282 0.87 -11.29 -5.23
CA PHE A 282 0.14 -11.57 -6.45
C PHE A 282 0.24 -10.45 -7.48
N ALA A 283 0.24 -9.18 -7.05
CA ALA A 283 0.51 -8.05 -7.93
C ALA A 283 1.91 -8.14 -8.56
N SER A 284 2.92 -8.49 -7.77
CA SER A 284 4.30 -8.68 -8.24
C SER A 284 4.41 -9.84 -9.23
N ALA A 285 3.76 -10.97 -8.93
CA ALA A 285 3.68 -12.12 -9.83
C ALA A 285 2.97 -11.76 -11.15
N THR A 286 1.91 -10.97 -11.08
CA THR A 286 1.21 -10.47 -12.28
C THR A 286 2.16 -9.62 -13.13
N THR A 287 2.94 -8.73 -12.51
CA THR A 287 3.96 -7.96 -13.22
C THR A 287 4.98 -8.89 -13.88
N TYR A 288 5.57 -9.86 -13.18
CA TYR A 288 6.54 -10.77 -13.79
C TYR A 288 5.95 -11.65 -14.90
N ALA A 289 4.72 -12.14 -14.70
CA ALA A 289 4.00 -12.89 -15.72
C ALA A 289 3.80 -12.07 -17.00
N SER A 290 3.54 -10.76 -16.87
CA SER A 290 3.40 -9.85 -18.02
C SER A 290 4.67 -9.68 -18.85
N PHE A 291 5.86 -9.98 -18.28
CA PHE A 291 7.14 -10.00 -18.98
C PHE A 291 7.52 -11.38 -19.49
N THR A 292 7.27 -12.41 -18.70
CA THR A 292 7.67 -13.79 -19.02
C THR A 292 6.81 -14.39 -20.13
N LEU A 293 5.48 -14.23 -20.09
CA LEU A 293 4.58 -14.84 -21.07
C LEU A 293 4.81 -14.37 -22.52
N PRO A 294 5.12 -13.08 -22.78
CA PRO A 294 5.52 -12.63 -24.12
C PRO A 294 6.98 -12.96 -24.49
N GLY A 295 7.70 -13.76 -23.68
CA GLY A 295 9.03 -14.25 -24.01
C GLY A 295 10.19 -13.38 -23.52
N LYS A 296 9.99 -12.49 -22.53
CA LYS A 296 11.05 -11.65 -21.94
C LYS A 296 11.36 -12.03 -20.48
N PRO A 297 11.88 -13.25 -20.20
CA PRO A 297 12.05 -13.75 -18.84
C PRO A 297 13.25 -13.16 -18.10
N LYS A 298 14.18 -12.50 -18.81
CA LYS A 298 15.35 -11.85 -18.21
C LYS A 298 15.32 -10.35 -18.52
N VAL A 299 15.50 -9.53 -17.50
CA VAL A 299 15.49 -8.07 -17.63
C VAL A 299 16.67 -7.49 -16.85
N MET A 300 17.35 -6.51 -17.44
CA MET A 300 18.36 -5.72 -16.76
C MET A 300 17.69 -4.56 -16.04
N VAL A 301 17.96 -4.40 -14.74
CA VAL A 301 17.37 -3.37 -13.89
C VAL A 301 18.44 -2.65 -13.07
N PRO A 302 18.23 -1.39 -12.66
CA PRO A 302 19.11 -0.70 -11.72
C PRO A 302 19.14 -1.42 -10.36
N SER A 303 20.32 -1.64 -9.79
CA SER A 303 20.46 -2.31 -8.48
C SER A 303 19.95 -1.46 -7.31
N CYS A 304 19.98 -0.13 -7.44
CA CYS A 304 19.47 0.80 -6.43
C CYS A 304 18.61 1.89 -7.09
N PRO A 305 17.31 1.62 -7.36
CA PRO A 305 16.42 2.58 -7.98
C PRO A 305 16.21 3.84 -7.13
N ASN A 306 16.20 5.01 -7.77
CA ASN A 306 15.80 6.25 -7.11
C ASN A 306 14.27 6.38 -7.12
N TRP A 307 13.65 6.17 -5.98
CA TRP A 307 12.19 6.15 -5.84
C TRP A 307 11.52 7.51 -6.07
N ASN A 308 12.20 8.62 -5.78
CA ASN A 308 11.63 9.96 -6.02
C ASN A 308 11.54 10.23 -7.53
N VAL A 309 12.61 9.93 -8.28
CA VAL A 309 12.63 10.01 -9.75
C VAL A 309 11.55 9.10 -10.35
N LEU A 310 11.41 7.88 -9.81
CA LEU A 310 10.42 6.93 -10.30
C LEU A 310 8.98 7.46 -10.16
N LEU A 311 8.63 7.98 -8.97
CA LEU A 311 7.30 8.53 -8.69
C LEU A 311 7.01 9.81 -9.48
N LEU A 312 7.95 10.74 -9.52
CA LEU A 312 7.75 12.10 -10.04
C LEU A 312 8.02 12.22 -11.55
N SER A 313 8.47 11.16 -12.21
CA SER A 313 8.78 11.20 -13.65
C SER A 313 7.60 11.52 -14.58
N ASP A 314 6.36 11.38 -14.10
CA ASP A 314 5.16 11.73 -14.88
C ASP A 314 4.55 13.09 -14.48
N SER A 315 5.04 13.71 -13.40
CA SER A 315 4.59 15.04 -12.99
C SER A 315 5.49 16.11 -13.61
N ASN A 316 4.89 17.19 -14.11
CA ASN A 316 5.62 18.39 -14.59
C ASN A 316 6.43 19.11 -13.48
N GLU A 317 6.53 18.51 -12.29
CA GLU A 317 7.07 19.08 -11.05
C GLU A 317 8.58 18.94 -10.91
N LEU A 318 9.22 18.12 -11.76
CA LEU A 318 10.67 18.17 -11.96
C LEU A 318 11.17 19.58 -12.33
N GLY A 319 10.26 20.48 -12.76
CA GLY A 319 10.54 21.87 -13.14
C GLY A 319 10.44 22.94 -12.05
N GLN A 320 10.06 22.63 -10.80
CA GLN A 320 10.02 23.62 -9.70
C GLN A 320 11.09 23.40 -8.61
N GLU A 321 11.58 22.17 -8.42
CA GLU A 321 12.79 21.91 -7.62
C GLU A 321 14.08 21.97 -8.48
N SER A 322 13.95 22.22 -9.79
CA SER A 322 15.04 22.28 -10.76
C SER A 322 16.03 23.43 -10.56
N SER A 323 15.80 24.37 -9.64
CA SER A 323 16.86 25.31 -9.21
C SER A 323 17.96 24.62 -8.38
N SER A 324 17.74 23.37 -7.93
CA SER A 324 18.74 22.58 -7.20
C SER A 324 19.18 21.29 -7.92
N VAL A 325 18.44 20.82 -8.92
CA VAL A 325 18.69 19.53 -9.61
C VAL A 325 19.72 19.62 -10.73
N GLU A 326 20.04 20.82 -11.24
CA GLU A 326 21.14 21.00 -12.21
C GLU A 326 22.54 20.72 -11.61
N SER A 327 22.65 20.52 -10.30
CA SER A 327 23.90 20.11 -9.63
C SER A 327 24.05 18.58 -9.42
N LEU A 328 23.07 17.75 -9.83
CA LEU A 328 23.03 16.31 -9.53
C LEU A 328 23.38 15.38 -10.71
N SER A 329 24.11 15.88 -11.71
CA SER A 329 24.55 15.10 -12.89
C SER A 329 25.51 13.93 -12.59
N GLU A 330 25.91 13.74 -11.33
CA GLU A 330 26.88 12.72 -10.89
C GLU A 330 26.29 11.53 -10.11
N ASN A 331 25.00 11.52 -9.74
CA ASN A 331 24.47 10.37 -8.99
C ASN A 331 24.04 9.23 -9.94
N SER A 332 24.84 8.15 -10.00
CA SER A 332 24.61 6.97 -10.86
C SER A 332 23.21 6.37 -10.70
N SER A 333 22.64 6.38 -9.47
CA SER A 333 21.30 5.87 -9.19
C SER A 333 20.19 6.67 -9.91
N ILE A 334 20.28 8.01 -9.91
CA ILE A 334 19.32 8.89 -10.58
C ILE A 334 19.34 8.64 -12.08
N ARG A 335 20.55 8.64 -12.66
CA ARG A 335 20.76 8.41 -14.09
C ARG A 335 20.28 7.02 -14.52
N ASN A 336 20.73 5.96 -13.85
CA ASN A 336 20.36 4.58 -14.19
C ASN A 336 18.84 4.37 -14.08
N THR A 337 18.19 4.97 -13.08
CA THR A 337 16.73 4.92 -12.95
C THR A 337 16.04 5.60 -14.13
N LYS A 338 16.45 6.84 -14.47
CA LYS A 338 15.89 7.59 -15.59
C LYS A 338 16.08 6.87 -16.93
N ASP A 339 17.29 6.39 -17.20
CA ASP A 339 17.61 5.66 -18.43
C ASP A 339 16.82 4.35 -18.55
N PHE A 340 16.65 3.63 -17.44
CA PHE A 340 15.78 2.46 -17.39
C PHE A 340 14.33 2.84 -17.72
N LEU A 341 13.76 3.86 -17.08
CA LEU A 341 12.39 4.30 -17.33
C LEU A 341 12.14 4.74 -18.79
N GLU A 342 13.10 5.38 -19.42
CA GLU A 342 13.05 5.77 -20.83
C GLU A 342 13.31 4.61 -21.81
N GLY A 343 13.66 3.42 -21.31
CA GLY A 343 13.95 2.24 -22.12
C GLY A 343 15.36 2.21 -22.73
N ARG A 344 16.25 3.12 -22.33
CA ARG A 344 17.65 3.22 -22.77
C ARG A 344 18.56 2.21 -22.08
N THR A 345 18.15 0.95 -22.08
CA THR A 345 18.83 -0.15 -21.36
C THR A 345 20.25 -0.45 -21.86
N GLY A 346 20.59 -0.09 -23.10
CA GLY A 346 21.95 -0.22 -23.64
C GLY A 346 22.95 0.85 -23.18
N VAL A 347 22.50 1.88 -22.45
CA VAL A 347 23.32 3.00 -21.94
C VAL A 347 23.47 2.94 -20.41
N LEU A 348 22.88 1.92 -19.77
CA LEU A 348 22.97 1.72 -18.33
C LEU A 348 24.44 1.53 -17.91
N THR A 349 24.86 2.28 -16.90
CA THR A 349 26.25 2.31 -16.40
C THR A 349 26.52 1.12 -15.46
N THR A 350 27.64 1.16 -14.73
CA THR A 350 27.89 0.30 -13.56
C THR A 350 26.69 0.36 -12.58
N ASP A 351 26.47 -0.71 -11.79
CA ASP A 351 25.35 -0.88 -10.83
C ASP A 351 23.98 -1.27 -11.43
N CYS A 352 23.99 -2.20 -12.39
CA CYS A 352 22.79 -2.89 -12.87
C CYS A 352 22.89 -4.39 -12.66
N GLU A 353 21.75 -5.03 -12.45
CA GLU A 353 21.63 -6.46 -12.27
C GLU A 353 20.68 -7.09 -13.29
N VAL A 354 20.96 -8.33 -13.67
CA VAL A 354 20.08 -9.11 -14.55
C VAL A 354 19.17 -9.96 -13.67
N ARG A 355 17.87 -9.70 -13.72
CA ARG A 355 16.85 -10.44 -12.97
C ARG A 355 16.16 -11.46 -13.87
N ASN A 356 16.08 -12.71 -13.39
CA ASN A 356 15.37 -13.80 -14.05
C ASN A 356 13.94 -13.88 -13.52
N LEU A 357 13.03 -13.15 -14.17
CA LEU A 357 11.63 -13.03 -13.76
C LEU A 357 10.88 -14.37 -13.75
N ALA A 358 11.28 -15.35 -14.57
CA ALA A 358 10.70 -16.69 -14.53
C ALA A 358 11.07 -17.44 -13.24
N TYR A 359 12.32 -17.30 -12.79
CA TYR A 359 12.77 -17.83 -11.51
C TYR A 359 12.07 -17.13 -10.34
N GLU A 360 11.99 -15.79 -10.37
CA GLU A 360 11.33 -14.98 -9.34
C GLU A 360 9.84 -15.30 -9.23
N LEU A 361 9.15 -15.56 -10.34
CA LEU A 361 7.76 -16.00 -10.37
C LEU A 361 7.59 -17.35 -9.64
N GLY A 362 8.56 -18.25 -9.81
CA GLY A 362 8.66 -19.49 -9.05
C GLY A 362 8.76 -19.23 -7.54
N LEU A 363 9.63 -18.32 -7.10
CA LEU A 363 9.77 -17.97 -5.68
C LEU A 363 8.47 -17.41 -5.10
N ILE A 364 7.81 -16.48 -5.80
CA ILE A 364 6.53 -15.92 -5.34
C ILE A 364 5.47 -17.02 -5.19
N ARG A 365 5.41 -18.00 -6.12
CA ARG A 365 4.48 -19.12 -5.99
C ARG A 365 4.70 -19.93 -4.71
N HIS A 366 5.96 -20.17 -4.33
CA HIS A 366 6.28 -20.89 -3.10
C HIS A 366 5.85 -20.08 -1.86
N LEU A 367 6.11 -18.76 -1.86
CA LEU A 367 5.66 -17.87 -0.78
C LEU A 367 4.13 -17.86 -0.66
N LEU A 368 3.39 -17.76 -1.76
CA LEU A 368 1.92 -17.80 -1.76
C LEU A 368 1.37 -19.13 -1.22
N ARG A 369 2.01 -20.26 -1.53
CA ARG A 369 1.67 -21.58 -0.96
C ARG A 369 1.94 -21.67 0.54
N ALA A 370 3.01 -21.05 1.03
CA ALA A 370 3.25 -20.96 2.47
C ALA A 370 2.16 -20.10 3.13
N LEU A 371 1.80 -18.96 2.51
CA LEU A 371 0.76 -18.06 3.00
C LEU A 371 -0.64 -18.66 2.98
N SER A 372 -0.92 -19.63 2.10
CA SER A 372 -2.25 -20.26 2.02
C SER A 372 -2.65 -21.02 3.29
N LEU A 373 -1.69 -21.32 4.17
CA LEU A 373 -1.96 -21.89 5.49
C LEU A 373 -2.71 -20.89 6.42
N GLN A 374 -2.54 -19.58 6.21
CA GLN A 374 -3.16 -18.53 7.02
C GLN A 374 -4.19 -17.72 6.23
N TRP A 375 -3.92 -17.49 4.94
CA TRP A 375 -4.72 -16.66 4.05
C TRP A 375 -5.29 -17.50 2.92
N GLY A 376 -6.55 -17.94 3.04
CA GLY A 376 -7.18 -18.81 2.04
C GLY A 376 -7.14 -18.26 0.61
N VAL A 377 -7.19 -16.93 0.43
CA VAL A 377 -7.05 -16.27 -0.89
C VAL A 377 -5.72 -16.56 -1.57
N ALA A 378 -4.65 -16.81 -0.81
CA ALA A 378 -3.32 -17.11 -1.35
C ALA A 378 -3.26 -18.46 -2.06
N HIS A 379 -4.16 -19.39 -1.74
CA HIS A 379 -4.25 -20.68 -2.44
C HIS A 379 -4.56 -20.47 -3.92
N GLU A 380 -5.64 -19.74 -4.20
CA GLU A 380 -6.07 -19.46 -5.57
C GLU A 380 -5.03 -18.62 -6.32
N MET A 381 -4.41 -17.64 -5.65
CA MET A 381 -3.29 -16.87 -6.20
C MET A 381 -2.13 -17.77 -6.63
N ALA A 382 -1.74 -18.74 -5.79
CA ALA A 382 -0.66 -19.68 -6.10
C ALA A 382 -0.99 -20.58 -7.30
N ASP A 383 -2.26 -20.97 -7.46
CA ASP A 383 -2.72 -21.78 -8.59
C ASP A 383 -2.66 -21.00 -9.91
N VAL A 384 -3.14 -19.75 -9.92
CA VAL A 384 -3.06 -18.86 -11.09
C VAL A 384 -1.60 -18.60 -11.47
N VAL A 385 -0.73 -18.32 -10.50
CA VAL A 385 0.72 -18.16 -10.75
C VAL A 385 1.32 -19.46 -11.31
N GLY A 386 0.90 -20.62 -10.80
CA GLY A 386 1.30 -21.91 -11.32
C GLY A 386 0.90 -22.13 -12.78
N ALA A 387 -0.30 -21.68 -13.17
CA ALA A 387 -0.77 -21.74 -14.54
C ALA A 387 0.03 -20.82 -15.47
N TRP A 388 0.39 -19.61 -15.03
CA TRP A 388 1.28 -18.71 -15.80
C TRP A 388 2.65 -19.34 -16.04
N ILE A 389 3.26 -19.94 -15.02
CA ILE A 389 4.56 -20.63 -15.15
C ILE A 389 4.46 -21.77 -16.19
N LYS A 390 3.43 -22.62 -16.07
CA LYS A 390 3.22 -23.72 -17.03
C LYS A 390 3.04 -23.20 -18.46
N LYS A 391 2.29 -22.11 -18.64
CA LYS A 391 2.07 -21.52 -19.95
C LYS A 391 3.35 -20.94 -20.56
N PHE A 392 4.18 -20.30 -19.74
CA PHE A 392 5.49 -19.84 -20.17
C PHE A 392 6.39 -21.00 -20.62
N GLU A 393 6.41 -22.12 -19.89
CA GLU A 393 7.16 -23.32 -20.25
C GLU A 393 6.67 -23.95 -21.56
N GLU A 394 5.35 -24.00 -21.78
CA GLU A 394 4.74 -24.46 -23.04
C GLU A 394 5.18 -23.58 -24.22
N ASN A 395 5.07 -22.25 -24.08
CA ASN A 395 5.46 -21.30 -25.12
C ASN A 395 6.96 -21.39 -25.43
N SER A 396 7.79 -21.60 -24.41
CA SER A 396 9.25 -21.70 -24.56
C SER A 396 9.70 -22.99 -25.25
N ARG A 397 8.88 -24.06 -25.24
CA ARG A 397 9.16 -25.31 -25.97
C ARG A 397 8.69 -25.27 -27.43
N ALA A 398 7.76 -24.38 -27.74
CA ALA A 398 7.17 -24.26 -29.06
C ALA A 398 7.92 -23.27 -29.98
N ALA A 399 8.73 -22.37 -29.40
CA ALA A 399 9.66 -21.48 -30.09
C ALA A 399 11.04 -22.13 -30.24
#